data_AF-A0AAW9R8Y3-F1
#
_entry.id   AF-A0AAW9R8Y3-F1
#
_cell.length_a   1.000
_cell.length_b   1.000
_cell.length_c   1.000
_cell.angle_alpha   90.00
_cell.angle_beta   90.00
_cell.angle_gamma   90.00
#
_symmetry.space_group_name_H-M   'P 1'
#
loop_
_entity.id
_entity.type
_entity.pdbx_description
1 polymer ?
#
loop_
_entity_poly.entity_id
_entity_poly.type
_entity_poly.pdbx_seq_one_letter_code
_entity_poly.pdbx_strand_id
1 'polypeptide(L)' 'MADLDDLKQEVKKLRGEMELRLHLASLEAKDEWNALEGKWERFSSRAGLEDSAGNVGEALELLGDELKRGYRRLLGAIRD' A
#
# COMPACT_ATOMS: atom_id res chain seq x y z
N MET A 1 -0.07 -15.75 -13.85
CA MET A 1 -0.61 -15.38 -12.52
C MET A 1 0.51 -14.77 -11.65
N ALA A 2 1.36 -13.90 -12.21
CA ALA A 2 2.47 -13.28 -11.49
C ALA A 2 2.10 -11.87 -10.98
N ASP A 3 1.18 -11.19 -11.66
CA ASP A 3 0.94 -9.75 -11.47
C ASP A 3 0.45 -9.38 -10.07
N LEU A 4 -0.39 -10.21 -9.45
CA LEU A 4 -0.91 -9.91 -8.13
C LEU A 4 0.11 -10.14 -7.02
N ASP A 5 0.83 -11.26 -7.04
CA ASP A 5 1.79 -11.54 -5.97
C ASP A 5 2.95 -10.53 -6.02
N ASP A 6 3.36 -10.14 -7.23
CA ASP A 6 4.30 -9.04 -7.42
C ASP A 6 3.73 -7.71 -6.90
N LEU A 7 2.47 -7.39 -7.21
CA LEU A 7 1.80 -6.19 -6.70
C LEU A 7 1.72 -6.17 -5.16
N LYS A 8 1.37 -7.28 -4.53
CA LYS A 8 1.36 -7.43 -3.07
C LYS A 8 2.73 -7.14 -2.47
N GLN A 9 3.78 -7.75 -3.01
CA GLN A 9 5.15 -7.55 -2.53
C GLN A 9 5.60 -6.11 -2.70
N GLU A 10 5.25 -5.49 -3.83
CA GLU A 10 5.62 -4.11 -4.10
C GLU A 10 4.91 -3.11 -3.16
N VAL A 11 3.61 -3.29 -2.93
CA VAL A 11 2.85 -2.47 -1.97
C VAL A 11 3.41 -2.65 -0.56
N LYS A 12 3.72 -3.88 -0.14
CA LYS A 12 4.38 -4.16 1.16
C LYS A 12 5.71 -3.43 1.29
N LYS A 13 6.55 -3.50 0.25
CA LYS A 13 7.87 -2.85 0.24
C LYS A 13 7.75 -1.34 0.38
N LEU A 14 6.88 -0.72 -0.42
CA LEU A 14 6.63 0.72 -0.36
C LEU A 14 6.10 1.18 1.00
N ARG A 15 5.20 0.39 1.60
CA ARG A 15 4.69 0.62 2.96
C ARG A 15 5.81 0.59 3.99
N GLY A 16 6.67 -0.44 3.95
CA GLY A 16 7.82 -0.54 4.87
C GLY A 16 8.83 0.59 4.71
N GLU A 17 9.13 1.01 3.48
CA GLU A 17 9.97 2.19 3.22
C GLU A 17 9.35 3.48 3.80
N MET A 18 8.02 3.58 3.77
CA MET A 18 7.31 4.71 4.34
C MET A 18 7.29 4.71 5.87
N GLU A 19 7.05 3.57 6.52
CA GLU A 19 7.10 3.46 7.99
C GLU A 19 8.43 3.99 8.53
N LEU A 20 9.54 3.69 7.85
CA LEU A 20 10.86 4.19 8.23
C LEU A 20 11.00 5.71 8.16
N ARG A 21 10.22 6.39 7.31
CA ARG A 21 10.33 7.84 7.07
C ARG A 21 9.20 8.65 7.69
N LEU A 22 8.13 8.01 8.12
CA LEU A 22 6.92 8.64 8.63
C LEU A 22 7.19 9.58 9.82
N HIS A 23 8.20 9.29 10.64
CA HIS A 23 8.57 10.14 11.76
C HIS A 23 9.07 11.52 11.34
N LEU A 24 9.70 11.63 10.15
CA LEU A 24 10.16 12.89 9.54
C LEU A 24 9.06 13.58 8.72
N ALA A 25 7.93 12.91 8.48
CA ALA A 25 6.87 13.42 7.65
C ALA A 25 6.09 14.56 8.33
N SER A 26 5.59 15.49 7.51
CA SER A 26 4.68 16.56 7.94
C SER A 26 3.38 15.98 8.49
N LEU A 27 2.58 16.80 9.20
CA LEU A 27 1.27 16.38 9.68
C LEU A 27 0.34 15.96 8.53
N GLU A 28 0.34 16.73 7.45
CA GLU A 28 -0.44 16.43 6.23
C GLU A 28 -0.03 15.09 5.61
N ALA A 29 1.27 14.81 5.52
CA ALA A 29 1.78 13.53 5.04
C ALA A 29 1.41 12.36 5.97
N LYS A 30 1.34 12.60 7.28
CA LYS A 30 0.86 11.60 8.26
C LYS A 30 -0.63 11.34 8.13
N ASP A 31 -1.44 12.35 7.83
CA ASP A 31 -2.87 12.19 7.59
C ASP A 31 -3.12 11.40 6.29
N GLU A 32 -2.38 11.71 5.22
CA GLU A 32 -2.44 10.94 3.97
C GLU A 32 -1.98 9.50 4.18
N TRP A 33 -0.91 9.28 4.95
CA TRP A 33 -0.47 7.94 5.35
C TRP A 33 -1.59 7.15 6.04
N ASN A 34 -2.26 7.74 7.04
CA ASN A 34 -3.34 7.07 7.76
C ASN A 34 -4.51 6.69 6.83
N ALA A 35 -4.81 7.54 5.84
CA ALA A 35 -5.82 7.24 4.83
C ALA A 35 -5.41 6.05 3.92
N LEU A 36 -4.13 5.95 3.58
CA LEU A 36 -3.57 4.82 2.82
C LEU A 36 -3.57 3.53 3.66
N GLU A 37 -3.26 3.60 4.96
CA GLU A 37 -3.28 2.44 5.85
C GLU A 37 -4.70 1.83 5.97
N GLY A 38 -5.74 2.66 6.03
CA GLY A 38 -7.12 2.16 5.99
C GLY A 38 -7.50 1.49 4.66
N LYS A 39 -6.79 1.77 3.55
CA LYS A 39 -6.94 1.02 2.29
C LYS A 39 -6.09 -0.25 2.29
N TRP A 40 -4.91 -0.19 2.90
CA TRP A 40 -4.00 -1.33 3.08
C TRP A 40 -4.65 -2.47 3.85
N GLU A 41 -5.35 -2.20 4.97
CA GLU A 41 -6.05 -3.26 5.73
C GLU A 41 -7.11 -3.99 4.87
N ARG A 42 -7.87 -3.23 4.07
CA ARG A 42 -8.86 -3.81 3.16
C ARG A 42 -8.19 -4.63 2.06
N PHE A 43 -7.06 -4.16 1.54
CA PHE A 43 -6.27 -4.88 0.56
C PHE A 43 -5.67 -6.15 1.16
N SER A 44 -5.03 -6.09 2.33
CA SER A 44 -4.38 -7.24 2.97
C SER A 44 -5.37 -8.36 3.31
N SER A 45 -6.52 -7.99 3.90
CA SER A 45 -7.59 -8.92 4.22
C SER A 45 -8.15 -9.61 2.97
N ARG A 46 -8.43 -8.84 1.90
CA ARG A 46 -9.00 -9.39 0.65
C ARG A 46 -8.00 -10.13 -0.22
N ALA A 47 -6.73 -9.74 -0.17
CA ALA A 47 -5.67 -10.35 -0.95
C ALA A 47 -5.15 -11.66 -0.32
N GLY A 48 -5.73 -12.09 0.80
CA GLY A 48 -5.30 -13.27 1.54
C GLY A 48 -3.87 -13.14 2.03
N LEU A 49 -3.42 -11.92 2.33
CA LEU A 49 -2.09 -11.69 2.92
C LEU A 49 -2.03 -12.14 4.39
N GLU A 50 -3.18 -12.37 5.00
CA GLU A 50 -3.32 -12.85 6.39
C GLU A 50 -3.85 -14.30 6.47
N ASP A 51 -4.56 -14.82 5.47
CA ASP A 51 -4.91 -16.24 5.36
C ASP A 51 -5.29 -16.62 3.92
N SER A 52 -4.96 -17.85 3.52
CA SER A 52 -4.88 -18.27 2.11
C SER A 52 -6.21 -18.31 1.34
N ALA A 53 -6.09 -18.01 0.04
CA ALA A 53 -6.97 -18.42 -1.07
C ALA A 53 -8.39 -17.81 -1.15
N GLY A 54 -8.53 -16.80 -2.00
CA GLY A 54 -9.80 -16.43 -2.62
C GLY A 54 -9.52 -15.83 -3.99
N ASN A 55 -10.35 -16.12 -4.98
CA ASN A 55 -10.23 -15.66 -6.36
C ASN A 55 -9.99 -14.14 -6.41
N VAL A 56 -8.82 -13.74 -6.88
CA VAL A 56 -8.40 -12.34 -6.87
C VAL A 56 -8.95 -11.71 -8.15
N GLY A 57 -9.93 -10.82 -7.97
CA GLY A 57 -10.55 -10.09 -9.07
C GLY A 57 -9.86 -8.76 -9.39
N GLU A 58 -10.23 -8.18 -10.53
CA GLU A 58 -9.82 -6.87 -11.05
C GLU A 58 -9.94 -5.74 -10.02
N ALA A 59 -10.94 -5.79 -9.13
CA ALA A 59 -11.13 -4.81 -8.06
C ALA A 59 -9.98 -4.79 -7.04
N LEU A 60 -9.33 -5.94 -6.80
CA LEU A 60 -8.21 -6.03 -5.87
C LEU A 60 -6.91 -5.54 -6.51
N GLU A 61 -6.72 -5.81 -7.80
CA GLU A 61 -5.61 -5.25 -8.59
C GLU A 61 -5.69 -3.72 -8.65
N LEU A 62 -6.87 -3.17 -8.94
CA LEU A 62 -7.12 -1.72 -8.93
C LEU A 62 -6.80 -1.10 -7.57
N LEU A 63 -7.21 -1.73 -6.48
CA LEU A 63 -6.93 -1.26 -5.12
C LEU A 63 -5.43 -1.31 -4.78
N GLY A 64 -4.74 -2.39 -5.16
CA GLY A 64 -3.29 -2.51 -4.97
C GLY A 64 -2.53 -1.47 -5.78
N ASP A 65 -2.93 -1.20 -7.02
CA ASP A 65 -2.34 -0.16 -7.85
C ASP A 65 -2.59 1.25 -7.31
N GLU A 66 -3.76 1.50 -6.73
CA GLU A 66 -4.06 2.75 -6.04
C GLU A 66 -3.14 2.95 -4.83
N LEU A 67 -2.95 1.92 -4.00
CA LEU A 67 -2.04 1.93 -2.86
C LEU A 67 -0.60 2.19 -3.29
N LYS A 68 -0.11 1.44 -4.29
CA LYS A 68 1.23 1.60 -4.87
C LYS A 68 1.47 3.04 -5.36
N ARG A 69 0.50 3.63 -6.07
CA ARG A 69 0.58 5.02 -6.52
C ARG A 69 0.56 6.01 -5.34
N GLY A 70 -0.28 5.77 -4.34
CA GLY A 70 -0.36 6.58 -3.12
C GLY A 70 0.96 6.61 -2.36
N TYR A 71 1.49 5.45 -1.99
CA TYR A 71 2.75 5.37 -1.25
C TYR A 71 3.93 5.97 -2.01
N ARG A 72 4.02 5.79 -3.34
CA ARG A 72 5.08 6.41 -4.14
C ARG A 72 5.00 7.94 -4.15
N ARG A 73 3.80 8.51 -4.27
CA ARG A 73 3.63 9.97 -4.22
C ARG A 73 4.03 10.50 -2.85
N LEU A 74 3.55 9.86 -1.79
CA LEU A 74 3.87 10.25 -0.41
C LEU A 74 5.37 10.14 -0.12
N LEU A 75 6.02 9.06 -0.58
CA LEU A 75 7.47 8.88 -0.44
C LEU A 75 8.27 9.95 -1.19
N GLY A 76 7.77 10.40 -2.35
CA GLY A 76 8.33 11.54 -3.08
C GLY A 76 8.22 12.84 -2.28
N ALA A 77 7.03 13.12 -1.76
CA ALA A 77 6.74 14.34 -0.98
C ALA A 77 7.55 14.45 0.33
N ILE A 78 8.03 13.34 0.89
CA ILE A 78 8.87 13.33 2.11
C ILE A 78 10.37 13.42 1.79
N ARG A 79 10.78 13.16 0.53
CA ARG A 79 12.19 13.25 0.12
C ARG A 79 12.63 14.65 -0.31
N ASP A 80 11.69 15.48 -0.74
CA ASP A 80 11.91 16.89 -1.09
C ASP A 80 11.90 17.77 0.16
#